data_AF-A0A2X1BBR2-F1
#
_entry.id   AF-A0A2X1BBR2-F1
#
_cell.length_a   1.000
_cell.length_b   1.000
_cell.length_c   1.000
_cell.angle_alpha   90.00
_cell.angle_beta   90.00
_cell.angle_gamma   90.00
#
_symmetry.space_group_name_H-M   'P 1'
#
loop_
_entity.id
_entity.type
_entity.pdbx_description
1 polymer ?
#
loop_
_entity_poly.entity_id
_entity_poly.type
_entity_poly.pdbx_seq_one_letter_code
_entity_poly.pdbx_strand_id
1 'polypeptide(L)'
;MSAFAAVSGLRRYLRDHPDSSAEQAAQSLRSSDADYAAADFEGGIRLHEQLPETIDFIDPRLGIRDGLTVLINRHLPMWCRFFPYGRQRLAIALTQDELQTFKSAGLFEEIPSPPVVEWWDALASKMRALSDDTLNSQGREGELLSLDYERKRLASLGVTEEPRWTAIEDNGAGYDITSYDPTPYGLKNRLIEVKTTKRNPPRMILSRGEWDAAVKYGDAFYIHLWRLPSKELAVLSGNDLRIHIPDDCGNGRWTEIEIKFETMPAPE
;
A
#
# COMPACT_ATOMS: atom_id res chain seq x y z
N MET A 1 -26.18 -4.16 -5.54
CA MET A 1 -27.39 -3.37 -5.23
C MET A 1 -28.56 -4.16 -4.69
N SER A 2 -28.96 -5.27 -5.33
CA SER A 2 -30.15 -6.04 -4.92
C SER A 2 -30.13 -6.47 -3.44
N ALA A 3 -28.98 -6.93 -2.94
CA ALA A 3 -28.80 -7.27 -1.53
C ALA A 3 -28.92 -6.07 -0.57
N PHE A 4 -28.47 -4.88 -0.99
CA PHE A 4 -28.59 -3.65 -0.19
C PHE A 4 -30.04 -3.16 -0.11
N ALA A 5 -30.81 -3.32 -1.18
CA ALA A 5 -32.25 -3.09 -1.14
C ALA A 5 -32.91 -4.07 -0.16
N ALA A 6 -32.59 -5.36 -0.27
CA ALA A 6 -33.13 -6.39 0.63
C ALA A 6 -32.83 -6.10 2.11
N VAL A 7 -31.57 -5.79 2.48
CA VAL A 7 -31.22 -5.49 3.89
C VAL A 7 -31.89 -4.22 4.40
N SER A 8 -32.07 -3.20 3.56
CA SER A 8 -32.81 -1.99 3.92
C SER A 8 -34.28 -2.31 4.23
N GLY A 9 -34.94 -3.11 3.39
CA GLY A 9 -36.29 -3.60 3.63
C GLY A 9 -36.40 -4.44 4.90
N LEU A 10 -35.46 -5.36 5.11
CA LEU A 10 -35.39 -6.20 6.31
C LEU A 10 -35.26 -5.36 7.58
N ARG A 11 -34.31 -4.42 7.62
CA ARG A 11 -34.07 -3.56 8.78
C ARG A 11 -35.28 -2.66 9.10
N ARG A 12 -36.01 -2.22 8.08
CA ARG A 12 -37.29 -1.52 8.25
C ARG A 12 -38.36 -2.43 8.84
N TYR A 13 -38.58 -3.60 8.25
CA TYR A 13 -39.61 -4.53 8.71
C TYR A 13 -39.38 -4.98 10.15
N LEU A 14 -38.14 -5.34 10.51
CA LEU A 14 -37.79 -5.79 11.85
C LEU A 14 -37.94 -4.68 12.91
N ARG A 15 -37.87 -3.41 12.52
CA ARG A 15 -38.14 -2.28 13.41
C ARG A 15 -39.62 -2.19 13.75
N ASP A 16 -40.48 -2.42 12.77
CA ASP A 16 -41.94 -2.37 12.92
C ASP A 16 -42.48 -3.68 13.53
N HIS A 17 -41.71 -4.78 13.41
CA HIS A 17 -42.05 -6.11 13.91
C HIS A 17 -40.87 -6.77 14.66
N PRO A 18 -40.53 -6.30 15.89
CA PRO A 18 -39.33 -6.73 16.61
C PRO A 18 -39.23 -8.23 16.93
N ASP A 19 -40.37 -8.91 17.03
CA ASP A 19 -40.43 -10.34 17.34
C ASP A 19 -40.22 -11.24 16.10
N SER A 20 -40.09 -10.66 14.91
CA SER A 20 -39.87 -11.41 13.67
C SER A 20 -38.39 -11.74 13.47
N SER A 21 -38.10 -12.90 12.87
CA SER A 21 -36.75 -13.21 12.38
C SER A 21 -36.48 -12.55 11.03
N ALA A 22 -35.20 -12.45 10.64
CA ALA A 22 -34.82 -11.92 9.32
C ALA A 22 -35.39 -12.76 8.16
N GLU A 23 -35.51 -14.08 8.33
CA GLU A 23 -36.12 -14.99 7.35
C GLU A 23 -37.63 -14.76 7.24
N GLN A 24 -38.31 -14.55 8.36
CA GLN A 24 -39.74 -14.23 8.37
C GLN A 24 -39.99 -12.88 7.70
N ALA A 25 -39.18 -11.88 8.02
CA ALA A 25 -39.22 -10.57 7.36
C ALA A 25 -39.00 -10.68 5.85
N ALA A 26 -38.01 -11.48 5.41
CA ALA A 26 -37.76 -11.72 3.99
C ALA A 26 -38.95 -12.34 3.27
N GLN A 27 -39.57 -13.36 3.87
CA GLN A 27 -40.76 -14.02 3.31
C GLN A 27 -41.94 -13.07 3.20
N SER A 28 -42.21 -12.30 4.26
CA SER A 28 -43.27 -11.28 4.27
C SER A 28 -43.04 -10.27 3.14
N LEU A 29 -41.89 -9.61 3.10
CA LEU A 29 -41.57 -8.58 2.10
C LEU A 29 -41.66 -9.10 0.67
N ARG A 30 -41.18 -10.32 0.41
CA ARG A 30 -41.22 -10.93 -0.94
C ARG A 30 -42.65 -11.19 -1.42
N SER A 31 -43.57 -11.44 -0.49
CA SER A 31 -44.97 -11.75 -0.79
C SER A 31 -45.87 -10.51 -0.82
N SER A 32 -45.54 -9.48 -0.04
CA SER A 32 -46.41 -8.32 0.17
C SER A 32 -46.03 -7.08 -0.61
N ASP A 33 -44.78 -6.98 -1.09
CA ASP A 33 -44.25 -5.78 -1.72
C ASP A 33 -43.59 -6.10 -3.06
N ALA A 34 -44.17 -5.58 -4.14
CA ALA A 34 -43.74 -5.84 -5.51
C ALA A 34 -42.31 -5.35 -5.78
N ASP A 35 -41.87 -4.30 -5.08
CA ASP A 35 -40.52 -3.74 -5.24
C ASP A 35 -39.44 -4.70 -4.71
N TYR A 36 -39.80 -5.60 -3.79
CA TYR A 36 -38.90 -6.60 -3.22
C TYR A 36 -39.03 -7.99 -3.83
N ALA A 37 -39.97 -8.22 -4.75
CA ALA A 37 -40.22 -9.55 -5.31
C ALA A 37 -38.96 -10.19 -5.94
N ALA A 38 -38.12 -9.38 -6.58
CA ALA A 38 -36.86 -9.79 -7.21
C ALA A 38 -35.59 -9.47 -6.38
N ALA A 39 -35.75 -9.03 -5.12
CA ALA A 39 -34.62 -8.67 -4.29
C ALA A 39 -33.82 -9.91 -3.84
N ASP A 40 -32.49 -9.74 -3.72
CA ASP A 40 -31.57 -10.75 -3.21
C ASP A 40 -31.63 -10.80 -1.68
N PHE A 41 -32.66 -11.48 -1.16
CA PHE A 41 -32.86 -11.65 0.28
C PHE A 41 -31.81 -12.56 0.93
N GLU A 42 -31.20 -13.48 0.19
CA GLU A 42 -30.12 -14.30 0.74
C GLU A 42 -28.88 -13.43 1.01
N GLY A 43 -28.51 -12.58 0.06
CA GLY A 43 -27.51 -11.53 0.26
C GLY A 43 -27.92 -10.53 1.34
N GLY A 44 -29.20 -10.12 1.36
CA GLY A 44 -29.75 -9.20 2.34
C GLY A 44 -29.65 -9.69 3.79
N ILE A 45 -29.96 -10.97 4.05
CA ILE A 45 -29.84 -11.60 5.37
C ILE A 45 -28.36 -11.67 5.77
N ARG A 46 -27.47 -12.10 4.87
CA ARG A 46 -26.02 -12.06 5.16
C ARG A 46 -25.52 -10.66 5.49
N LEU A 47 -25.99 -9.64 4.78
CA LEU A 47 -25.66 -8.25 5.09
C LEU A 47 -26.23 -7.82 6.44
N HIS A 48 -27.46 -8.24 6.76
CA HIS A 48 -28.07 -7.96 8.07
C HIS A 48 -27.17 -8.48 9.20
N GLU A 49 -26.70 -9.73 9.13
CA GLU A 49 -25.83 -10.33 10.14
C GLU A 49 -24.45 -9.65 10.22
N GLN A 50 -23.94 -9.18 9.09
CA GLN A 50 -22.59 -8.64 8.98
C GLN A 50 -22.45 -7.17 9.37
N LEU A 51 -23.52 -6.38 9.19
CA LEU A 51 -23.53 -4.94 9.39
C LEU A 51 -23.94 -4.59 10.83
N PRO A 52 -23.30 -3.58 11.46
CA PRO A 52 -23.72 -3.06 12.75
C PRO A 52 -25.18 -2.60 12.75
N GLU A 53 -25.88 -2.79 13.87
CA GLU A 53 -27.27 -2.35 14.05
C GLU A 53 -27.45 -0.84 13.92
N THR A 54 -26.37 -0.07 14.14
CA THR A 54 -26.35 1.38 13.95
C THR A 54 -26.56 1.81 12.50
N ILE A 55 -26.42 0.90 11.53
CA ILE A 55 -26.72 1.16 10.12
C ILE A 55 -28.17 0.74 9.85
N ASP A 56 -29.08 1.70 10.03
CA ASP A 56 -30.52 1.46 10.02
C ASP A 56 -31.21 1.72 8.67
N PHE A 57 -30.45 2.21 7.69
CA PHE A 57 -30.92 2.55 6.33
C PHE A 57 -32.11 3.52 6.28
N ILE A 58 -32.31 4.38 7.30
CA ILE A 58 -33.33 5.45 7.26
C ILE A 58 -33.07 6.40 6.08
N ASP A 59 -31.80 6.81 5.91
CA ASP A 59 -31.30 7.37 4.65
C ASP A 59 -30.64 6.24 3.87
N PRO A 60 -31.25 5.76 2.76
CA PRO A 60 -30.70 4.66 1.99
C PRO A 60 -29.30 4.97 1.42
N ARG A 61 -29.03 6.21 1.02
CA ARG A 61 -27.73 6.58 0.44
C ARG A 61 -26.64 6.51 1.50
N LEU A 62 -26.92 7.06 2.68
CA LEU A 62 -26.01 7.01 3.82
C LEU A 62 -25.82 5.56 4.30
N GLY A 63 -26.90 4.80 4.49
CA GLY A 63 -26.84 3.42 4.93
C GLY A 63 -26.05 2.51 3.97
N ILE A 64 -26.22 2.68 2.66
CA ILE A 64 -25.39 1.95 1.68
C ILE A 64 -23.93 2.39 1.77
N ARG A 65 -23.64 3.68 1.94
CA ARG A 65 -22.26 4.18 2.08
C ARG A 65 -21.59 3.61 3.33
N ASP A 66 -22.27 3.61 4.46
CA ASP A 66 -21.75 3.05 5.72
C ASP A 66 -21.57 1.53 5.62
N GLY A 67 -22.53 0.85 5.01
CA GLY A 67 -22.42 -0.58 4.72
C GLY A 67 -21.23 -0.90 3.81
N LEU A 68 -21.02 -0.13 2.74
CA LEU A 68 -19.84 -0.23 1.88
C LEU A 68 -18.55 -0.03 2.67
N THR A 69 -18.49 0.97 3.57
CA THR A 69 -17.34 1.18 4.46
C THR A 69 -17.01 -0.08 5.26
N VAL A 70 -18.01 -0.70 5.89
CA VAL A 70 -17.83 -1.93 6.67
C VAL A 70 -17.31 -3.07 5.80
N LEU A 71 -17.93 -3.30 4.65
CA LEU A 71 -17.57 -4.40 3.74
C LEU A 71 -16.18 -4.21 3.14
N ILE A 72 -15.85 -3.00 2.70
CA ILE A 72 -14.53 -2.64 2.18
C ILE A 72 -13.47 -2.87 3.24
N ASN A 73 -13.71 -2.40 4.47
CA ASN A 73 -12.74 -2.54 5.55
C ASN A 73 -12.54 -4.00 5.99
N ARG A 74 -13.57 -4.83 5.89
CA ARG A 74 -13.52 -6.25 6.26
C ARG A 74 -12.85 -7.10 5.19
N HIS A 75 -13.16 -6.87 3.92
CA HIS A 75 -12.77 -7.77 2.84
C HIS A 75 -11.62 -7.25 1.97
N LEU A 76 -11.32 -5.95 2.03
CA LEU A 76 -10.28 -5.28 1.24
C LEU A 76 -10.22 -5.78 -0.22
N PRO A 77 -11.34 -5.70 -0.98
CA PRO A 77 -11.39 -6.23 -2.33
C PRO A 77 -10.31 -5.59 -3.20
N MET A 78 -9.82 -6.33 -4.20
CA MET A 78 -8.62 -5.97 -4.96
C MET A 78 -8.69 -4.56 -5.57
N TRP A 79 -9.88 -4.11 -5.99
CA TRP A 79 -10.09 -2.79 -6.57
C TRP A 79 -9.90 -1.64 -5.56
N CYS A 80 -9.87 -1.88 -4.24
CA CYS A 80 -9.62 -0.84 -3.24
C CYS A 80 -8.26 -0.16 -3.43
N ARG A 81 -7.28 -0.85 -4.05
CA ARG A 81 -6.01 -0.23 -4.43
C ARG A 81 -6.17 1.00 -5.33
N PHE A 82 -7.33 1.19 -5.96
CA PHE A 82 -7.57 2.30 -6.88
C PHE A 82 -8.08 3.58 -6.20
N PHE A 83 -8.48 3.53 -4.91
CA PHE A 83 -8.92 4.71 -4.17
C PHE A 83 -7.93 5.89 -4.23
N PRO A 84 -6.61 5.69 -4.04
CA PRO A 84 -5.63 6.78 -4.10
C PRO A 84 -5.53 7.50 -5.45
N TYR A 85 -6.00 6.89 -6.54
CA TYR A 85 -5.90 7.42 -7.91
C TYR A 85 -7.20 8.09 -8.40
N GLY A 86 -8.22 8.16 -7.53
CA GLY A 86 -9.44 8.90 -7.79
C GLY A 86 -10.60 8.08 -8.38
N ARG A 87 -11.78 8.71 -8.37
CA ARG A 87 -13.08 8.08 -8.64
C ARG A 87 -13.15 7.37 -9.99
N GLN A 88 -12.67 8.01 -11.05
CA GLN A 88 -12.72 7.44 -12.42
C GLN A 88 -11.89 6.15 -12.55
N ARG A 89 -10.71 6.12 -11.91
CA ARG A 89 -9.85 4.92 -11.90
C ARG A 89 -10.52 3.77 -11.15
N LEU A 90 -11.20 4.07 -10.03
CA LEU A 90 -11.99 3.07 -9.33
C LEU A 90 -13.14 2.54 -10.20
N ALA A 91 -13.91 3.43 -10.84
CA ALA A 91 -15.08 3.05 -11.63
C ALA A 91 -14.76 2.05 -12.74
N ILE A 92 -13.59 2.16 -13.37
CA ILE A 92 -13.12 1.23 -14.41
C ILE A 92 -12.81 -0.16 -13.85
N ALA A 93 -12.41 -0.24 -12.57
CA ALA A 93 -12.03 -1.49 -11.91
C ALA A 93 -13.22 -2.25 -11.29
N LEU A 94 -14.37 -1.60 -11.12
CA LEU A 94 -15.58 -2.20 -10.54
C LEU A 94 -16.35 -3.00 -11.58
N THR A 95 -17.01 -4.08 -11.15
CA THR A 95 -18.07 -4.72 -11.91
C THR A 95 -19.29 -3.80 -12.06
N GLN A 96 -20.21 -4.12 -12.98
CA GLN A 96 -21.43 -3.33 -13.16
C GLN A 96 -22.28 -3.25 -11.87
N ASP A 97 -22.41 -4.35 -11.14
CA ASP A 97 -23.19 -4.41 -9.90
C ASP A 97 -22.55 -3.61 -8.76
N GLU A 98 -21.22 -3.66 -8.64
CA GLU A 98 -20.49 -2.85 -7.68
C GLU A 98 -20.59 -1.36 -8.02
N LEU A 99 -20.37 -0.99 -9.29
CA LEU A 99 -20.50 0.40 -9.75
C LEU A 99 -21.90 0.94 -9.48
N GLN A 100 -22.93 0.14 -9.76
CA GLN A 100 -24.31 0.52 -9.48
C GLN A 100 -24.54 0.72 -7.97
N THR A 101 -23.87 -0.07 -7.12
CA THR A 101 -23.95 0.07 -5.66
C THR A 101 -23.34 1.38 -5.18
N PHE A 102 -22.19 1.76 -5.72
CA PHE A 102 -21.57 3.05 -5.42
C PHE A 102 -22.41 4.22 -5.94
N LYS A 103 -23.01 4.10 -7.13
CA LYS A 103 -23.93 5.13 -7.67
C LYS A 103 -25.14 5.33 -6.78
N SER A 104 -25.76 4.26 -6.30
CA SER A 104 -26.89 4.33 -5.38
C SER A 104 -26.54 4.91 -4.00
N ALA A 105 -25.27 4.85 -3.59
CA ALA A 105 -24.75 5.55 -2.40
C ALA A 105 -24.41 7.04 -2.65
N GLY A 106 -24.60 7.54 -3.88
CA GLY A 106 -24.24 8.90 -4.28
C GLY A 106 -22.74 9.15 -4.47
N LEU A 107 -21.91 8.10 -4.55
CA LEU A 107 -20.44 8.25 -4.56
C LEU A 107 -19.87 8.71 -5.92
N PHE A 108 -20.68 8.62 -6.97
CA PHE A 108 -20.34 8.99 -8.36
C PHE A 108 -21.16 10.14 -8.92
N GLU A 109 -21.76 10.97 -8.05
CA GLU A 109 -22.38 12.22 -8.48
C GLU A 109 -21.35 13.15 -9.13
N GLU A 110 -21.79 13.96 -10.10
CA GLU A 110 -20.91 14.88 -10.82
C GLU A 110 -20.22 15.85 -9.86
N ILE A 111 -21.02 16.47 -8.97
CA ILE A 111 -20.57 17.34 -7.90
C ILE A 111 -20.77 16.60 -6.56
N PRO A 112 -19.72 16.05 -5.95
CA PRO A 112 -19.83 15.36 -4.68
C PRO A 112 -20.06 16.35 -3.54
N SER A 113 -20.89 15.97 -2.57
CA SER A 113 -21.04 16.73 -1.33
C SER A 113 -19.81 16.56 -0.43
N PRO A 114 -19.56 17.48 0.54
CA PRO A 114 -18.42 17.37 1.45
C PRO A 114 -18.31 16.01 2.17
N PRO A 115 -19.39 15.40 2.70
CA PRO A 115 -19.30 14.07 3.31
C PRO A 115 -18.92 12.95 2.35
N VAL A 116 -19.25 13.08 1.05
CA VAL A 116 -18.79 12.13 0.03
C VAL A 116 -17.29 12.29 -0.19
N VAL A 117 -16.79 13.52 -0.28
CA VAL A 117 -15.35 13.79 -0.42
C VAL A 117 -14.58 13.23 0.77
N GLU A 118 -15.03 13.50 2.00
CA GLU A 118 -14.43 12.97 3.23
C GLU A 118 -14.38 11.44 3.23
N TRP A 119 -15.44 10.78 2.78
CA TRP A 119 -15.49 9.33 2.66
C TRP A 119 -14.43 8.78 1.68
N TRP A 120 -14.29 9.43 0.52
CA TRP A 120 -13.27 9.06 -0.47
C TRP A 120 -11.86 9.27 0.07
N ASP A 121 -11.60 10.40 0.73
CA ASP A 121 -10.31 10.74 1.29
C ASP A 121 -9.90 9.79 2.42
N ALA A 122 -10.85 9.40 3.28
CA ALA A 122 -10.60 8.44 4.36
C ALA A 122 -10.14 7.07 3.81
N LEU A 123 -10.83 6.54 2.79
CA LEU A 123 -10.44 5.27 2.16
C LEU A 123 -9.13 5.40 1.38
N ALA A 124 -8.93 6.50 0.64
CA ALA A 124 -7.68 6.75 -0.06
C ALA A 124 -6.48 6.82 0.89
N SER A 125 -6.63 7.55 2.01
CA SER A 125 -5.61 7.65 3.06
C SER A 125 -5.26 6.28 3.65
N LYS A 126 -6.28 5.49 4.01
CA LYS A 126 -6.08 4.12 4.50
C LYS A 126 -5.32 3.24 3.51
N MET A 127 -5.70 3.29 2.23
CA MET A 127 -5.05 2.46 1.21
C MET A 127 -3.61 2.91 0.91
N ARG A 128 -3.29 4.20 1.05
CA ARG A 128 -1.91 4.70 1.01
C ARG A 128 -1.11 4.14 2.18
N ALA A 129 -1.61 4.25 3.41
CA ALA A 129 -0.95 3.71 4.60
C ALA A 129 -0.64 2.20 4.47
N LEU A 130 -1.58 1.38 3.98
CA LEU A 130 -1.33 -0.04 3.72
C LEU A 130 -0.25 -0.29 2.66
N SER A 131 -0.19 0.57 1.64
CA SER A 131 0.84 0.49 0.60
C SER A 131 2.21 0.86 1.17
N ASP A 132 2.26 1.90 2.01
CA ASP A 132 3.46 2.35 2.69
C ASP A 132 3.99 1.29 3.67
N ASP A 133 3.12 0.65 4.45
CA ASP A 133 3.49 -0.47 5.33
C ASP A 133 4.10 -1.65 4.54
N THR A 134 3.56 -1.93 3.36
CA THR A 134 4.09 -2.97 2.47
C THR A 134 5.47 -2.61 1.94
N LEU A 135 5.67 -1.33 1.54
CA LEU A 135 6.97 -0.83 1.09
C LEU A 135 8.00 -0.83 2.22
N ASN A 136 7.63 -0.40 3.42
CA ASN A 136 8.47 -0.43 4.60
C ASN A 136 8.89 -1.86 4.97
N SER A 137 7.94 -2.80 4.94
CA SER A 137 8.23 -4.22 5.17
C SER A 137 9.19 -4.79 4.13
N GLN A 138 9.07 -4.36 2.87
CA GLN A 138 10.00 -4.74 1.81
C GLN A 138 11.39 -4.13 2.00
N GLY A 139 11.48 -2.86 2.41
CA GLY A 139 12.75 -2.20 2.77
C GLY A 139 13.47 -2.95 3.90
N ARG A 140 12.72 -3.28 4.96
CA ARG A 140 13.18 -4.09 6.10
C ARG A 140 13.74 -5.45 5.69
N GLU A 141 13.07 -6.13 4.75
CA GLU A 141 13.57 -7.39 4.20
C GLU A 141 14.92 -7.20 3.51
N GLY A 142 15.08 -6.15 2.71
CA GLY A 142 16.35 -5.79 2.07
C GLY A 142 17.46 -5.50 3.08
N GLU A 143 17.17 -4.70 4.10
CA GLU A 143 18.12 -4.37 5.17
C GLU A 143 18.62 -5.62 5.91
N LEU A 144 17.73 -6.57 6.22
CA LEU A 144 18.09 -7.86 6.81
C LEU A 144 18.99 -8.69 5.90
N LEU A 145 18.68 -8.73 4.60
CA LEU A 145 19.51 -9.44 3.61
C LEU A 145 20.90 -8.81 3.52
N SER A 146 20.99 -7.48 3.54
CA SER A 146 22.27 -6.76 3.57
C SER A 146 23.06 -7.08 4.83
N LEU A 147 22.45 -7.07 6.03
CA LEU A 147 23.16 -7.45 7.26
C LEU A 147 23.72 -8.88 7.19
N ASP A 148 22.95 -9.85 6.69
CA ASP A 148 23.42 -11.23 6.54
C ASP A 148 24.56 -11.36 5.52
N TYR A 149 24.45 -10.66 4.39
CA TYR A 149 25.52 -10.59 3.39
C TYR A 149 26.80 -9.97 3.98
N GLU A 150 26.68 -8.85 4.70
CA GLU A 150 27.81 -8.15 5.30
C GLU A 150 28.51 -8.99 6.37
N ARG A 151 27.75 -9.70 7.22
CA ARG A 151 28.35 -10.66 8.19
C ARG A 151 29.20 -11.70 7.50
N LYS A 152 28.71 -12.28 6.42
CA LYS A 152 29.45 -13.29 5.64
C LYS A 152 30.68 -12.68 4.97
N ARG A 153 30.57 -11.48 4.41
CA ARG A 153 31.72 -10.77 3.83
C ARG A 153 32.79 -10.48 4.88
N LEU A 154 32.42 -9.89 6.01
CA LEU A 154 33.34 -9.57 7.11
C LEU A 154 34.04 -10.82 7.64
N ALA A 155 33.30 -11.91 7.86
CA ALA A 155 33.89 -13.19 8.26
C ALA A 155 34.89 -13.72 7.22
N SER A 156 34.60 -13.61 5.92
CA SER A 156 35.52 -14.02 4.84
C SER A 156 36.79 -13.17 4.77
N LEU A 157 36.73 -11.93 5.26
CA LEU A 157 37.85 -11.01 5.37
C LEU A 157 38.61 -11.12 6.70
N GLY A 158 38.19 -12.05 7.59
CA GLY A 158 38.77 -12.22 8.92
C GLY A 158 38.46 -11.09 9.89
N VAL A 159 37.43 -10.27 9.62
CA VAL A 159 36.98 -9.19 10.50
C VAL A 159 35.99 -9.74 11.52
N THR A 160 36.19 -9.44 12.80
CA THR A 160 35.35 -9.93 13.92
C THR A 160 34.20 -8.99 14.27
N GLU A 161 34.29 -7.74 13.85
CA GLU A 161 33.31 -6.70 14.07
C GLU A 161 32.04 -6.99 13.27
N GLU A 162 30.89 -6.85 13.91
CA GLU A 162 29.58 -7.10 13.30
C GLU A 162 29.03 -5.84 12.62
N PRO A 163 28.35 -5.96 11.46
CA PRO A 163 27.71 -4.83 10.81
C PRO A 163 26.54 -4.32 11.67
N ARG A 164 26.35 -3.00 11.66
CA ARG A 164 25.35 -2.31 12.49
C ARG A 164 24.20 -1.81 11.64
N TRP A 165 22.99 -1.98 12.16
CA TRP A 165 21.77 -1.48 11.54
C TRP A 165 21.53 -0.02 11.93
N THR A 166 22.12 0.90 11.18
CA THR A 166 22.11 2.33 11.49
C THR A 166 20.73 2.95 11.38
N ALA A 167 19.93 2.61 10.35
CA ALA A 167 18.60 3.20 10.15
C ALA A 167 17.62 2.97 11.31
N ILE A 168 17.79 1.90 12.10
CA ILE A 168 16.96 1.71 13.31
C ILE A 168 17.22 2.79 14.36
N GLU A 169 18.48 3.21 14.48
CA GLU A 169 18.93 4.14 15.52
C GLU A 169 18.86 5.59 15.03
N ASP A 170 19.21 5.85 13.77
CA ASP A 170 19.27 7.18 13.17
C ASP A 170 18.98 7.16 11.66
N ASN A 171 17.71 7.39 11.30
CA ASN A 171 17.29 7.59 9.91
C ASN A 171 17.90 8.87 9.26
N GLY A 172 18.47 9.78 10.05
CA GLY A 172 19.12 11.01 9.58
C GLY A 172 20.58 10.81 9.14
N ALA A 173 21.17 9.63 9.35
CA ALA A 173 22.56 9.35 9.02
C ALA A 173 22.85 9.40 7.50
N GLY A 174 21.82 9.15 6.69
CA GLY A 174 21.86 9.10 5.23
C GLY A 174 22.35 7.77 4.66
N TYR A 175 22.24 6.68 5.43
CA TYR A 175 22.51 5.29 5.04
C TYR A 175 21.90 4.32 6.07
N ASP A 176 21.64 3.08 5.67
CA ASP A 176 20.93 2.11 6.49
C ASP A 176 21.83 1.24 7.37
N ILE A 177 23.02 0.88 6.89
CA ILE A 177 23.92 -0.07 7.53
C ILE A 177 25.34 0.48 7.59
N THR A 178 26.00 0.30 8.74
CA THR A 178 27.45 0.46 8.86
C THR A 178 28.11 -0.92 8.85
N SER A 179 29.07 -1.10 7.96
CA SER A 179 29.94 -2.27 7.89
C SER A 179 31.40 -1.80 7.83
N TYR A 180 32.33 -2.70 7.54
CA TYR A 180 33.76 -2.44 7.65
C TYR A 180 34.55 -3.02 6.47
N ASP A 181 35.60 -2.30 6.09
CA ASP A 181 36.64 -2.76 5.18
C ASP A 181 37.98 -2.78 5.93
N PRO A 182 38.73 -3.90 5.89
CA PRO A 182 40.05 -3.96 6.50
C PRO A 182 41.05 -3.10 5.71
N THR A 183 41.88 -2.36 6.43
CA THR A 183 42.97 -1.55 5.87
C THR A 183 44.27 -1.82 6.62
N PRO A 184 45.43 -1.40 6.08
CA PRO A 184 46.70 -1.48 6.81
C PRO A 184 46.70 -0.76 8.17
N TYR A 185 45.74 0.14 8.42
CA TYR A 185 45.65 0.96 9.62
C TYR A 185 44.48 0.56 10.54
N GLY A 186 43.83 -0.57 10.27
CA GLY A 186 42.65 -1.04 11.01
C GLY A 186 41.40 -1.03 10.13
N LEU A 187 40.22 -0.95 10.75
CA LEU A 187 38.95 -0.99 10.04
C LEU A 187 38.52 0.41 9.58
N LYS A 188 38.12 0.52 8.31
CA LYS A 188 37.45 1.69 7.76
C LYS A 188 35.96 1.40 7.67
N ASN A 189 35.13 2.39 8.00
CA ASN A 189 33.68 2.25 7.84
C ASN A 189 33.31 2.13 6.35
N ARG A 190 32.40 1.19 6.09
CA ARG A 190 31.63 1.06 4.86
C ARG A 190 30.17 1.42 5.18
N LEU A 191 29.63 2.42 4.52
CA LEU A 191 28.29 2.96 4.72
C LEU A 191 27.40 2.45 3.60
N ILE A 192 26.29 1.84 3.94
CA ILE A 192 25.47 1.09 2.98
C ILE A 192 24.04 1.61 3.02
N GLU A 193 23.59 2.11 1.88
CA GLU A 193 22.18 2.37 1.59
C GLU A 193 21.56 1.14 0.93
N VAL A 194 20.35 0.75 1.32
CA VAL A 194 19.72 -0.48 0.86
C VAL A 194 18.50 -0.17 0.01
N LYS A 195 18.46 -0.74 -1.19
CA LYS A 195 17.33 -0.64 -2.12
C LYS A 195 16.81 -2.03 -2.46
N THR A 196 15.49 -2.13 -2.70
CA THR A 196 14.85 -3.38 -3.11
C THR A 196 13.99 -3.19 -4.35
N THR A 197 13.90 -4.22 -5.20
CA THR A 197 13.08 -4.18 -6.40
C THR A 197 12.41 -5.52 -6.70
N LYS A 198 11.12 -5.49 -7.03
CA LYS A 198 10.35 -6.66 -7.52
C LYS A 198 10.10 -6.61 -9.03
N ARG A 199 10.73 -5.66 -9.71
CA ARG A 199 10.41 -5.31 -11.09
C ARG A 199 11.36 -6.00 -12.07
N ASN A 200 10.85 -6.27 -13.27
CA ASN A 200 11.63 -6.79 -14.39
C ASN A 200 11.39 -5.87 -15.60
N PRO A 201 12.42 -5.22 -16.17
CA PRO A 201 13.81 -5.26 -15.73
C PRO A 201 14.04 -4.54 -14.37
N PRO A 202 15.14 -4.83 -13.64
CA PRO A 202 15.44 -4.24 -12.34
C PRO A 202 15.50 -2.72 -12.39
N ARG A 203 14.99 -2.09 -11.33
CA ARG A 203 15.04 -0.63 -11.18
C ARG A 203 15.09 -0.22 -9.72
N MET A 204 15.67 0.94 -9.47
CA MET A 204 15.70 1.58 -8.16
C MET A 204 15.34 3.05 -8.28
N ILE A 205 14.76 3.60 -7.22
CA ILE A 205 14.63 5.04 -7.03
C ILE A 205 15.81 5.49 -6.18
N LEU A 206 16.51 6.53 -6.64
CA LEU A 206 17.57 7.19 -5.90
C LEU A 206 17.12 8.62 -5.58
N SER A 207 17.13 8.99 -4.31
CA SER A 207 16.79 10.36 -3.88
C SER A 207 18.00 11.29 -3.92
N ARG A 208 17.75 12.61 -3.95
CA ARG A 208 18.81 13.63 -3.85
C ARG A 208 19.63 13.48 -2.58
N GLY A 209 18.97 13.20 -1.44
CA GLY A 209 19.65 13.02 -0.16
C GLY A 209 20.62 11.83 -0.17
N GLU A 210 20.22 10.72 -0.80
CA GLU A 210 21.08 9.54 -0.95
C GLU A 210 22.30 9.81 -1.84
N TRP A 211 22.10 10.56 -2.94
CA TRP A 211 23.22 10.97 -3.79
C TRP A 211 24.16 11.94 -3.06
N ASP A 212 23.62 12.91 -2.34
CA ASP A 212 24.42 13.85 -1.55
C ASP A 212 25.23 13.08 -0.47
N ALA A 213 24.68 12.01 0.11
CA ALA A 213 25.40 11.10 1.01
C ALA A 213 26.52 10.35 0.29
N ALA A 214 26.27 9.80 -0.91
CA ALA A 214 27.29 9.15 -1.72
C ALA A 214 28.47 10.09 -2.04
N VAL A 215 28.18 11.34 -2.41
CA VAL A 215 29.21 12.36 -2.66
C VAL A 215 29.97 12.72 -1.37
N LYS A 216 29.26 12.90 -0.25
CA LYS A 216 29.83 13.25 1.04
C LYS A 216 30.80 12.19 1.57
N TYR A 217 30.42 10.92 1.46
CA TYR A 217 31.17 9.81 2.05
C TYR A 217 32.12 9.12 1.08
N GLY A 218 32.02 9.41 -0.22
CA GLY A 218 32.94 8.94 -1.27
C GLY A 218 33.06 7.42 -1.31
N ASP A 219 34.29 6.91 -1.36
CA ASP A 219 34.59 5.47 -1.48
C ASP A 219 34.17 4.62 -0.27
N ALA A 220 33.63 5.24 0.79
CA ALA A 220 33.01 4.51 1.89
C ALA A 220 31.55 4.17 1.62
N PHE A 221 30.87 4.81 0.65
CA PHE A 221 29.43 4.67 0.44
C PHE A 221 29.09 3.70 -0.68
N TYR A 222 28.16 2.78 -0.39
CA TYR A 222 27.69 1.78 -1.32
C TYR A 222 26.17 1.66 -1.29
N ILE A 223 25.59 1.25 -2.41
CA ILE A 223 24.19 0.82 -2.49
C ILE A 223 24.14 -0.69 -2.62
N HIS A 224 23.36 -1.34 -1.76
CA HIS A 224 22.95 -2.73 -1.94
C HIS A 224 21.58 -2.76 -2.59
N LEU A 225 21.52 -3.15 -3.87
CA LEU A 225 20.27 -3.36 -4.58
C LEU A 225 19.90 -4.84 -4.59
N TRP A 226 18.82 -5.19 -3.90
CA TRP A 226 18.28 -6.55 -3.87
C TRP A 226 17.10 -6.72 -4.83
N ARG A 227 17.15 -7.75 -5.66
CA ARG A 227 15.99 -8.19 -6.45
C ARG A 227 15.19 -9.22 -5.67
N LEU A 228 13.91 -8.94 -5.45
CA LEU A 228 12.99 -9.82 -4.75
C LEU A 228 12.01 -10.47 -5.75
N PRO A 229 11.60 -11.74 -5.54
CA PRO A 229 11.95 -12.62 -4.42
C PRO A 229 13.24 -13.45 -4.65
N SER A 230 13.95 -13.29 -5.77
CA SER A 230 15.12 -14.11 -6.11
C SER A 230 16.33 -13.92 -5.19
N LYS A 231 16.38 -12.81 -4.45
CA LYS A 231 17.47 -12.41 -3.56
C LYS A 231 18.81 -12.32 -4.30
N GLU A 232 18.77 -11.82 -5.54
CA GLU A 232 19.97 -11.41 -6.28
C GLU A 232 20.44 -10.06 -5.73
N LEU A 233 21.73 -9.92 -5.41
CA LEU A 233 22.34 -8.68 -4.93
C LEU A 233 23.21 -8.06 -6.01
N ALA A 234 23.08 -6.74 -6.18
CA ALA A 234 24.08 -5.89 -6.81
C ALA A 234 24.64 -4.90 -5.78
N VAL A 235 25.95 -4.70 -5.80
CA VAL A 235 26.66 -3.73 -4.97
C VAL A 235 27.16 -2.62 -5.87
N LEU A 236 26.75 -1.37 -5.60
CA LEU A 236 27.05 -0.22 -6.44
C LEU A 236 27.81 0.84 -5.64
N SER A 237 28.89 1.37 -6.22
CA SER A 237 29.62 2.52 -5.70
C SER A 237 28.98 3.84 -6.17
N GLY A 238 29.37 4.96 -5.56
CA GLY A 238 29.00 6.29 -6.07
C GLY A 238 29.47 6.54 -7.52
N ASN A 239 30.55 5.90 -7.96
CA ASN A 239 31.04 6.01 -9.34
C ASN A 239 30.12 5.32 -10.34
N ASP A 240 29.57 4.17 -10.00
CA ASP A 240 28.62 3.44 -10.84
C ASP A 240 27.34 4.25 -11.08
N LEU A 241 26.94 5.03 -10.07
CA LEU A 241 25.73 5.84 -10.12
C LEU A 241 25.91 7.16 -10.86
N ARG A 242 27.12 7.73 -10.86
CA ARG A 242 27.40 9.09 -11.32
C ARG A 242 26.90 9.38 -12.75
N ILE A 243 26.96 8.39 -13.64
CA ILE A 243 26.52 8.53 -15.04
C ILE A 243 24.99 8.72 -15.18
N HIS A 244 24.22 8.40 -14.14
CA HIS A 244 22.76 8.48 -14.13
C HIS A 244 22.23 9.75 -13.46
N ILE A 245 23.10 10.53 -12.82
CA ILE A 245 22.68 11.68 -12.00
C ILE A 245 22.46 12.91 -12.88
N PRO A 246 21.27 13.54 -12.83
CA PRO A 246 20.99 14.75 -13.58
C PRO A 246 21.60 15.99 -12.90
N ASP A 247 21.85 17.01 -13.71
CA ASP A 247 22.21 18.34 -13.23
C ASP A 247 20.97 19.15 -12.81
N ASP A 248 21.14 20.00 -11.80
CA ASP A 248 20.15 21.03 -11.45
C ASP A 248 20.07 22.08 -12.58
N CYS A 249 18.90 22.67 -12.82
CA CYS A 249 18.70 23.65 -13.90
C CYS A 249 17.96 24.90 -13.41
N GLY A 250 18.61 26.07 -13.54
CA GLY A 250 18.07 27.34 -13.05
C GLY A 250 17.85 27.30 -11.54
N ASN A 251 16.62 27.61 -11.10
CA ASN A 251 16.21 27.47 -9.70
C ASN A 251 15.59 26.10 -9.38
N GLY A 252 15.48 25.22 -10.38
CA GLY A 252 14.95 23.87 -10.22
C GLY A 252 16.00 22.93 -9.66
N ARG A 253 15.58 22.06 -8.74
CA ARG A 253 16.39 20.97 -8.20
C ARG A 253 15.70 19.64 -8.41
N TRP A 254 16.44 18.63 -8.82
CA TRP A 254 15.90 17.28 -8.86
C TRP A 254 15.78 16.72 -7.43
N THR A 255 14.76 15.88 -7.21
CA THR A 255 14.49 15.28 -5.89
C THR A 255 14.67 13.77 -5.90
N GLU A 256 14.32 13.13 -7.01
CA GLU A 256 14.42 11.68 -7.21
C GLU A 256 14.67 11.34 -8.68
N ILE A 257 15.31 10.19 -8.91
CA ILE A 257 15.47 9.59 -10.24
C ILE A 257 15.15 8.10 -10.20
N GLU A 258 14.61 7.56 -11.29
CA GLU A 258 14.50 6.12 -11.50
C GLU A 258 15.68 5.65 -12.36
N ILE A 259 16.49 4.75 -11.83
CA ILE A 259 17.57 4.08 -12.57
C ILE A 259 17.09 2.68 -12.94
N LYS A 260 17.10 2.39 -14.24
CA LYS A 260 16.67 1.11 -14.82
C LYS A 260 17.90 0.37 -15.35
N PHE A 261 18.08 -0.87 -14.90
CA PHE A 261 19.18 -1.74 -15.33
C PHE A 261 18.65 -2.80 -16.29
N GLU A 262 19.40 -3.15 -17.34
CA GLU A 262 18.99 -4.23 -18.26
C GLU A 262 18.95 -5.59 -17.54
N THR A 263 19.96 -5.85 -16.72
CA THR A 263 20.09 -7.00 -15.82
C THR A 263 20.59 -6.52 -14.45
N MET A 264 20.55 -7.38 -13.43
CA MET A 264 21.21 -7.06 -12.17
C MET A 264 22.72 -6.83 -12.43
N PRO A 265 23.30 -5.71 -11.98
CA PRO A 265 24.74 -5.51 -12.01
C PRO A 265 25.45 -6.62 -11.22
N ALA A 266 26.62 -7.07 -11.67
CA ALA A 266 27.40 -8.05 -10.94
C ALA A 266 27.91 -7.42 -9.61
N PRO A 267 27.86 -8.14 -8.49
CA PRO A 267 28.56 -7.72 -7.28
C PRO A 267 30.08 -7.80 -7.51
N GLU A 268 30.82 -6.76 -7.09
CA GLU A 268 32.29 -6.75 -7.07
C GLU A 268 32.89 -7.84 -6.15
#